data_AF-A0A0F9ACZ8-F1
#
_entry.id   AF-A0A0F9ACZ8-F1
#
_cell.length_a   1.000
_cell.length_b   1.000
_cell.length_c   1.000
_cell.angle_alpha   90.00
_cell.angle_beta   90.00
_cell.angle_gamma   90.00
#
_symmetry.space_group_name_H-M   'P 1'
#
loop_
_entity.id
_entity.type
_entity.pdbx_description
1 polymer ?
#
loop_
_entity_poly.entity_id
_entity_poly.type
_entity_poly.pdbx_seq_one_letter_code
_entity_poly.pdbx_strand_id
1 'polypeptide(L)'
;MGNTLTIDPVDGFTGSFQIHVGVSDGVTTVTDSFDVSVTNNTPTLDPIADQAMSHNDDTLTITLAANDPDGDPLTYTTEAFVIDPLAGLAYELD
;
A
#
# COMPACT_ATOMS: atom_id res chain seq x y z
N MET A 1 1.34 -3.75 41.46
CA MET A 1 2.02 -4.71 40.56
C MET A 1 1.35 -4.62 39.20
N GLY A 2 2.13 -4.67 38.13
CA GLY A 2 1.64 -4.47 36.76
C GLY A 2 0.91 -5.69 36.22
N ASN A 3 -0.25 -5.46 35.62
CA ASN A 3 -1.09 -6.44 34.93
C ASN A 3 -1.36 -5.99 33.48
N THR A 4 -0.44 -5.21 32.91
CA THR A 4 -0.55 -4.64 31.58
C THR A 4 0.58 -5.16 30.71
N LEU A 5 0.21 -5.74 29.57
CA LEU A 5 1.10 -6.04 28.45
C LEU A 5 0.94 -4.94 27.41
N THR A 6 2.04 -4.30 27.02
CA THR A 6 2.08 -3.38 25.88
C THR A 6 2.81 -4.08 24.74
N ILE A 7 2.19 -4.08 23.56
CA ILE A 7 2.73 -4.65 22.34
C ILE A 7 3.03 -3.47 21.41
N ASP A 8 4.30 -3.31 21.05
CA ASP A 8 4.80 -2.22 20.20
C ASP A 8 5.67 -2.84 19.10
N PRO A 9 5.07 -3.29 17.99
CA PRO A 9 5.83 -3.87 16.87
C PRO A 9 6.82 -2.84 16.31
N VAL A 10 7.91 -3.32 15.72
CA VAL A 10 8.81 -2.44 14.96
C VAL A 10 8.02 -1.80 13.81
N ASP A 11 8.30 -0.53 13.52
CA ASP A 11 7.71 0.20 12.39
C ASP A 11 7.79 -0.61 11.09
N GLY A 12 6.67 -0.66 10.36
CA GLY A 12 6.52 -1.46 9.14
C GLY A 12 6.40 -2.99 9.34
N PHE A 13 6.32 -3.51 10.57
CA PHE A 13 6.08 -4.93 10.77
C PHE A 13 4.68 -5.34 10.33
N THR A 14 4.60 -6.28 9.39
CA THR A 14 3.36 -6.96 9.00
C THR A 14 3.51 -8.46 9.19
N GLY A 15 2.51 -9.11 9.75
CA GLY A 15 2.53 -10.56 9.97
C GLY A 15 1.90 -10.96 11.29
N SER A 16 2.04 -12.24 11.63
CA SER A 16 1.48 -12.80 12.86
C SER A 16 2.57 -13.29 13.80
N PHE A 17 2.33 -13.18 15.10
CA PHE A 17 3.18 -13.78 16.14
C PHE A 17 2.32 -14.25 17.32
N GLN A 18 2.82 -15.26 18.03
CA GLN A 18 2.17 -15.80 19.21
C GLN A 18 2.78 -15.22 20.49
N ILE A 19 1.91 -14.82 21.43
CA ILE A 19 2.29 -14.39 22.77
C ILE A 19 1.97 -15.50 23.75
N HIS A 20 2.91 -15.78 24.65
CA HIS A 20 2.73 -16.68 25.80
C HIS A 20 2.74 -15.86 27.09
N VAL A 21 1.71 -16.01 27.92
CA VAL A 21 1.59 -15.34 29.22
C VAL A 21 1.65 -16.39 30.32
N GLY A 22 2.51 -16.19 31.31
CA GLY A 22 2.61 -17.03 32.49
C GLY A 22 2.29 -16.26 33.77
N VAL A 23 1.49 -16.86 34.66
CA VAL A 23 1.20 -16.32 36.00
C VAL A 23 1.60 -17.35 37.03
N SER A 24 2.35 -16.93 38.05
CA SER A 24 2.84 -17.80 39.12
C SER A 24 2.59 -17.20 40.50
N ASP A 25 2.24 -18.06 41.46
CA ASP A 25 2.18 -17.74 42.89
C ASP A 25 3.48 -18.08 43.65
N GLY A 26 4.54 -18.44 42.92
CA GLY A 26 5.83 -18.90 43.47
C GLY A 26 5.88 -20.39 43.80
N VAL A 27 4.77 -21.11 43.67
CA VAL A 27 4.68 -22.57 43.86
C VAL A 27 4.26 -23.25 42.56
N THR A 28 3.26 -22.71 41.87
CA THR A 28 2.71 -23.20 40.61
C THR A 28 2.74 -22.10 39.55
N THR A 29 2.68 -22.50 38.28
CA THR A 29 2.58 -21.59 37.15
C THR A 29 1.49 -22.07 36.21
N VAL A 30 0.66 -21.15 35.74
CA VAL A 30 -0.30 -21.38 34.65
C VAL A 30 0.13 -20.53 33.47
N THR A 31 0.03 -21.11 32.27
CA THR A 31 0.34 -20.43 31.01
C THR A 31 -0.85 -20.42 30.09
N ASP A 32 -1.00 -19.34 29.32
CA ASP A 32 -1.92 -19.25 28.20
C ASP A 32 -1.22 -18.60 26.99
N SER A 33 -1.77 -18.77 25.80
CA SER A 33 -1.21 -18.22 24.57
C SER A 33 -2.29 -17.71 23.62
N PHE A 34 -1.97 -16.62 22.92
CA PHE A 34 -2.83 -16.06 21.88
C PHE A 34 -2.01 -15.51 20.72
N ASP A 35 -2.60 -15.52 19.52
CA ASP A 35 -1.98 -14.96 18.33
C ASP A 35 -2.32 -13.47 18.18
N VAL A 36 -1.36 -12.71 17.67
CA VAL A 36 -1.49 -11.31 17.28
C VAL A 36 -1.23 -11.22 15.79
N SER A 37 -2.08 -10.49 15.07
CA SER A 37 -1.93 -10.23 13.65
C SER A 37 -1.78 -8.74 13.42
N VAL A 38 -0.71 -8.34 12.74
CA VAL A 38 -0.45 -6.97 12.30
C VAL A 38 -0.64 -6.92 10.79
N THR A 39 -1.61 -6.15 10.34
CA THR A 39 -2.03 -6.06 8.93
C THR A 39 -1.67 -4.72 8.32
N ASN A 40 -1.51 -4.69 7.00
CA ASN A 40 -1.36 -3.47 6.22
C ASN A 40 -2.63 -3.21 5.40
N ASN A 41 -3.01 -1.95 5.27
CA ASN A 41 -4.09 -1.49 4.41
C ASN A 41 -3.55 -1.07 3.04
N THR A 42 -4.16 -1.55 1.97
CA THR A 42 -3.75 -1.18 0.61
C THR A 42 -4.02 0.31 0.36
N PRO A 43 -3.08 1.05 -0.27
CA PRO A 43 -3.35 2.42 -0.67
C PRO A 43 -4.38 2.49 -1.80
N THR A 44 -5.11 3.59 -1.85
CA THR A 44 -6.11 3.87 -2.89
C THR A 44 -5.65 5.02 -3.77
N LEU A 45 -5.75 4.86 -5.08
CA LEU A 45 -5.55 5.93 -6.07
C LEU A 45 -6.92 6.44 -6.53
N ASP A 46 -7.11 7.76 -6.53
CA ASP A 46 -8.32 8.38 -7.03
C ASP A 46 -8.48 8.12 -8.54
N PRO A 47 -9.71 7.98 -9.06
CA PRO A 47 -9.93 7.79 -10.49
C PRO A 47 -9.30 8.91 -11.32
N ILE A 48 -8.51 8.53 -12.31
CA ILE A 48 -7.93 9.46 -13.30
C ILE A 48 -8.79 9.36 -14.56
N ALA A 49 -9.44 10.46 -14.93
CA ALA A 49 -10.22 10.50 -16.17
C ALA A 49 -9.30 10.49 -17.40
N ASP A 50 -9.84 10.07 -18.54
CA ASP A 50 -9.15 10.18 -19.83
C ASP A 50 -8.78 11.65 -20.10
N GLN A 51 -7.57 11.85 -20.59
CA GLN A 51 -7.04 13.17 -20.91
C GLN A 51 -6.89 13.33 -22.42
N ALA A 52 -7.09 14.55 -22.91
CA ALA A 52 -6.81 14.94 -24.28
C ALA A 52 -5.96 16.21 -24.28
N MET A 53 -5.03 16.32 -25.21
CA MET A 53 -4.25 17.54 -25.45
C MET A 53 -4.16 17.82 -26.95
N SER A 54 -4.04 19.10 -27.30
CA SER A 54 -3.80 19.52 -28.68
C SER A 54 -2.39 19.14 -29.12
N HIS A 55 -2.22 18.87 -30.41
CA HIS A 55 -0.89 18.64 -30.98
C HIS A 55 0.01 19.90 -30.93
N ASN A 56 -0.56 21.06 -30.59
CA ASN A 56 0.17 22.32 -30.41
C ASN A 56 0.46 22.63 -28.93
N ASP A 57 0.05 21.77 -28.00
CA ASP A 57 0.31 21.95 -26.57
C ASP A 57 1.70 21.41 -26.23
N ASP A 58 2.50 22.21 -25.53
CA ASP A 58 3.85 21.81 -25.12
C ASP A 58 3.84 20.80 -23.95
N THR A 59 2.88 20.94 -23.03
CA THR A 59 2.81 20.14 -21.80
C THR A 59 1.37 19.92 -21.33
N LEU A 60 1.11 18.75 -20.75
CA LEU A 60 -0.09 18.47 -19.96
C LEU A 60 0.34 18.09 -18.53
N THR A 61 -0.29 18.71 -17.53
CA THR A 61 -0.07 18.39 -16.11
C THR A 61 -1.30 17.69 -15.55
N ILE A 62 -1.11 16.51 -14.97
CA ILE A 62 -2.16 15.72 -14.30
C ILE A 62 -1.83 15.66 -12.81
N THR A 63 -2.77 16.04 -11.96
CA THR A 63 -2.61 15.88 -10.51
C THR A 63 -3.07 14.49 -10.12
N LEU A 64 -2.19 13.74 -9.46
CA LEU A 64 -2.50 12.43 -8.88
C LEU A 64 -2.86 12.61 -7.41
N ALA A 65 -3.90 11.92 -6.96
CA ALA A 65 -4.30 11.88 -5.57
C ALA A 65 -4.40 10.42 -5.13
N ALA A 66 -3.70 10.07 -4.06
CA ALA A 66 -3.78 8.76 -3.44
C ALA A 66 -3.79 8.91 -1.91
N ASN A 67 -4.31 7.90 -1.22
CA ASN A 67 -4.39 7.84 0.21
C ASN A 67 -3.93 6.47 0.70
N ASP A 68 -3.13 6.46 1.76
CA ASP A 68 -2.79 5.27 2.51
C ASP A 68 -3.48 5.32 3.89
N PRO A 69 -4.32 4.34 4.26
CA PRO A 69 -5.01 4.36 5.56
C PRO A 69 -4.08 4.23 6.78
N ASP A 70 -2.90 3.66 6.62
CA ASP A 70 -1.91 3.50 7.70
C ASP A 70 -0.98 4.72 7.80
N GLY A 71 -1.03 5.62 6.81
CA GLY A 71 -0.19 6.81 6.73
C GLY A 71 1.19 6.54 6.16
N ASP A 72 1.37 5.39 5.51
CA ASP A 72 2.63 5.00 4.90
C ASP A 72 3.02 5.95 3.75
N PRO A 73 4.32 6.21 3.53
CA PRO A 73 4.78 7.04 2.44
C PRO A 73 4.51 6.39 1.09
N LEU A 74 3.80 7.11 0.22
CA LEU A 74 3.44 6.63 -1.12
C LEU A 74 4.52 6.95 -2.15
N THR A 75 4.83 5.96 -3.00
CA THR A 75 5.70 6.11 -4.17
C THR A 75 4.89 5.89 -5.45
N TYR A 76 5.01 6.79 -6.42
CA TYR A 76 4.31 6.71 -7.70
C TYR A 76 5.25 6.23 -8.79
N THR A 77 4.77 5.34 -9.66
CA THR A 77 5.43 4.90 -10.88
C THR A 77 4.49 5.09 -12.07
N THR A 78 5.05 5.40 -13.24
CA THR A 78 4.27 5.65 -14.46
C THR A 78 4.92 4.94 -15.64
N GLU A 79 4.11 4.33 -16.48
CA GLU A 79 4.53 3.76 -17.76
C GLU A 79 3.57 4.23 -18.85
N ALA A 80 4.08 4.43 -20.07
CA ALA A 80 3.29 4.88 -21.21
C ALA A 80 3.39 3.87 -22.35
N PHE A 81 2.25 3.56 -22.96
CA PHE A 81 2.15 2.64 -24.08
C PHE A 81 1.50 3.34 -25.28
N VAL A 82 2.03 3.10 -26.47
CA VAL A 82 1.38 3.52 -27.72
C VAL A 82 0.29 2.50 -28.04
N ILE A 83 -0.96 2.93 -27.97
CA ILE A 83 -2.14 2.07 -28.15
C ILE A 83 -2.57 1.85 -29.60
N ASP A 84 -1.84 2.39 -30.58
CA ASP A 84 -1.94 1.97 -31.99
C ASP A 84 -0.68 2.30 -32.81
N PRO A 85 0.19 1.32 -33.12
CA PRO A 85 1.36 1.52 -33.98
C PRO A 85 1.04 1.55 -35.49
N LEU A 86 -0.19 1.25 -35.94
CA LEU A 86 -0.53 1.06 -37.35
C LEU A 86 -1.18 2.27 -38.05
N ALA A 87 -1.47 3.36 -37.34
CA ALA A 87 -1.86 4.63 -37.97
C ALA A 87 -0.75 5.25 -38.86
N GLY A 88 0.50 4.78 -38.71
CA GLY A 88 1.66 5.23 -39.50
C GLY A 88 1.78 4.68 -40.92
N LEU A 89 0.86 3.82 -41.40
CA LEU A 89 0.94 3.21 -42.74
C LEU A 89 -0.32 3.38 -43.61
N ALA A 90 -1.31 4.17 -43.20
CA ALA A 90 -2.58 4.27 -43.93
C ALA A 90 -2.56 5.22 -45.16
N TYR A 91 -1.40 5.78 -45.54
CA TYR A 91 -1.28 6.76 -46.64
C TYR A 91 -0.04 6.57 -47.53
N GLU A 92 0.37 5.34 -47.83
CA GLU A 92 1.12 5.14 -49.08
C GLU A 92 0.10 4.90 -50.22
N LEU A 93 -0.26 5.98 -50.94
CA LEU A 93 -0.77 5.85 -52.30
C LEU A 93 0.44 5.94 -53.25
N ASP A 94 0.42 5.15 -54.33
CA ASP A 94 1.50 5.12 -55.34
C ASP A 94 1.83 6.48 -55.98
#